data_AF-A0A7C9USB0-F1
#
_entry.id   AF-A0A7C9USB0-F1
#
_cell.length_a   1.000
_cell.length_b   1.000
_cell.length_c   1.000
_cell.angle_alpha   90.00
_cell.angle_beta   90.00
_cell.angle_gamma   90.00
#
_symmetry.space_group_name_H-M   'P 1'
#
loop_
_entity.id
_entity.type
_entity.pdbx_description
1 polymer ?
#
loop_
_entity_poly.entity_id
_entity_poly.type
_entity_poly.pdbx_seq_one_letter_code
_entity_poly.pdbx_strand_id
1 'polypeptide(L)'
;MKSHQSHNDMSLRHRLMLENYEAAMEKMPQDHRSVVWERASYGEFSELIGQEALWENFRSNPISSGMGGPYFWDDEYLNSIRSIWESPEFHKRVEDSFNNLCSLCGQDFVVNLVEPEVGRPASCNVQGRKIAYLPDLTQIYNVYSLKPYIDAITTRKKPVVMAEIGGGYGGLANKLCKAFPDARYILFDLPEGAAIQYYYLSSFYEKDDFFSLQ
;
A
#
# COMPACT_ATOMS: atom_id res chain seq x y z
N MET A 1 -20.06 -40.17 15.97
CA MET A 1 -19.81 -38.74 16.21
C MET A 1 -18.31 -38.49 16.17
N LYS A 2 -17.79 -37.99 15.04
CA LYS A 2 -16.45 -37.39 14.97
C LYS A 2 -16.67 -35.91 14.74
N SER A 3 -16.50 -35.12 15.80
CA SER A 3 -16.45 -33.66 15.72
C SER A 3 -15.33 -33.28 14.77
N HIS A 4 -15.68 -32.73 13.60
CA HIS A 4 -14.72 -32.06 12.75
C HIS A 4 -14.27 -30.79 13.48
N GLN A 5 -13.01 -30.78 13.90
CA GLN A 5 -12.29 -29.54 14.16
C GLN A 5 -12.19 -28.80 12.81
N SER A 6 -12.93 -27.71 12.66
CA SER A 6 -12.67 -26.72 11.62
C SER A 6 -12.44 -25.38 12.31
N HIS A 7 -11.21 -25.13 12.75
CA HIS A 7 -10.81 -23.79 13.19
C HIS A 7 -9.38 -23.51 12.76
N ASN A 8 -9.26 -22.42 11.99
CA ASN A 8 -8.08 -21.63 11.65
C ASN A 8 -6.95 -22.33 10.89
N ASP A 9 -7.02 -22.27 9.56
CA ASP A 9 -5.79 -22.22 8.76
C ASP A 9 -5.67 -20.80 8.21
N MET A 10 -5.15 -19.88 9.04
CA MET A 10 -4.82 -18.53 8.59
C MET A 10 -3.67 -18.63 7.59
N SER A 11 -3.75 -17.89 6.49
CA SER A 11 -2.66 -17.79 5.54
C SER A 11 -1.36 -17.42 6.25
N LEU A 12 -0.26 -18.07 5.85
CA LEU A 12 1.08 -17.82 6.38
C LEU A 12 1.41 -16.32 6.44
N ARG A 13 1.00 -15.58 5.40
CA ARG A 13 1.15 -14.13 5.30
C ARG A 13 0.44 -13.38 6.42
N HIS A 14 -0.86 -13.66 6.61
CA HIS A 14 -1.68 -12.99 7.61
C HIS A 14 -1.16 -13.27 9.02
N ARG A 15 -0.79 -14.52 9.30
CA ARG A 15 -0.19 -14.90 10.58
C ARG A 15 1.13 -14.16 10.87
N LEU A 16 2.07 -14.14 9.93
CA LEU A 16 3.36 -13.45 10.12
C LEU A 16 3.19 -11.93 10.29
N MET A 17 2.22 -11.34 9.57
CA MET A 17 1.85 -9.94 9.73
C MET A 17 1.37 -9.65 11.16
N LEU A 18 0.47 -10.48 11.69
CA LEU A 18 -0.05 -10.35 13.05
C LEU A 18 1.05 -10.49 14.11
N GLU A 19 1.91 -11.50 13.99
CA GLU A 19 3.05 -11.71 14.89
C GLU A 19 3.96 -10.47 14.93
N ASN A 20 4.22 -9.86 13.78
CA ASN A 20 5.02 -8.63 13.70
C ASN A 20 4.31 -7.43 14.33
N TYR A 21 3.01 -7.29 14.14
CA TYR A 21 2.21 -6.23 14.73
C TYR A 21 2.18 -6.34 16.26
N GLU A 22 1.87 -7.51 16.80
CA GLU A 22 1.80 -7.78 18.24
C GLU A 22 3.15 -7.49 18.92
N ALA A 23 4.25 -7.94 18.31
CA ALA A 23 5.60 -7.68 18.82
C ALA A 23 5.97 -6.19 18.82
N ALA A 24 5.48 -5.41 17.84
CA ALA A 24 5.67 -3.96 17.80
C ALA A 24 4.85 -3.27 18.89
N MET A 25 3.59 -3.70 19.07
CA MET A 25 2.69 -3.16 20.09
C MET A 25 3.19 -3.41 21.51
N GLU A 26 3.80 -4.56 21.80
CA GLU A 26 4.38 -4.89 23.12
C GLU A 26 5.52 -3.93 23.51
N LYS A 27 6.31 -3.48 22.52
CA LYS A 27 7.48 -2.61 22.75
C LYS A 27 7.17 -1.12 22.70
N MET A 28 5.97 -0.75 22.26
CA MET A 28 5.65 0.64 21.98
C MET A 28 5.45 1.44 23.29
N PRO A 29 6.12 2.60 23.46
CA PRO A 29 5.90 3.46 24.63
C PRO A 29 4.44 3.92 24.73
N GLN A 30 3.87 3.90 25.93
CA GLN A 30 2.44 4.22 26.15
C GLN A 30 2.07 5.66 25.77
N ASP A 31 3.04 6.57 25.80
CA ASP A 31 2.96 7.98 25.45
C ASP A 31 3.21 8.26 23.96
N HIS A 32 3.62 7.26 23.18
CA HIS A 32 3.89 7.36 21.74
C HIS A 32 2.73 6.80 20.90
N ARG A 33 1.48 7.04 21.32
CA ARG A 33 0.30 6.69 20.54
C ARG A 33 0.04 7.76 19.49
N SER A 34 -0.26 7.34 18.27
CA SER A 34 -0.70 8.29 17.24
C SER A 34 -2.04 8.90 17.63
N VAL A 35 -2.22 10.21 17.41
CA VAL A 35 -3.53 10.89 17.55
C VAL A 35 -4.61 10.26 16.65
N VAL A 36 -4.18 9.51 15.63
CA VAL A 36 -5.08 8.72 14.79
C VAL A 36 -5.74 7.59 15.59
N TRP A 37 -5.09 7.06 16.63
CA TRP A 37 -5.60 6.00 17.51
C TRP A 37 -6.73 6.46 18.45
N GLU A 38 -6.81 7.76 18.72
CA GLU A 38 -7.92 8.36 19.49
C GLU A 38 -9.16 8.57 18.62
N ARG A 39 -9.05 8.38 17.30
CA ARG A 39 -10.19 8.48 16.38
C ARG A 39 -10.98 7.19 16.44
N ALA A 40 -12.30 7.30 16.46
CA ALA A 40 -13.23 6.17 16.52
C ALA A 40 -12.95 5.08 15.47
N SER A 41 -12.36 5.44 14.32
CA SER A 41 -11.97 4.53 13.24
C SER A 41 -10.73 3.67 13.49
N TYR A 42 -9.88 3.98 14.49
CA TYR A 42 -8.72 3.17 14.88
C TYR A 42 -8.93 2.42 16.20
N GLY A 43 -9.90 2.84 17.01
CA GLY A 43 -10.34 2.10 18.21
C GLY A 43 -10.83 0.68 17.91
N GLU A 44 -11.02 0.33 16.64
CA GLU A 44 -11.37 -1.00 16.15
C GLU A 44 -10.21 -1.69 15.38
N PHE A 45 -9.10 -1.01 15.05
CA PHE A 45 -8.07 -1.59 14.17
C PHE A 45 -7.47 -2.88 14.76
N SER A 46 -7.18 -2.90 16.06
CA SER A 46 -6.68 -4.09 16.74
C SER A 46 -7.67 -5.27 16.72
N GLU A 47 -8.96 -5.02 16.57
CA GLU A 47 -9.98 -6.06 16.43
C GLU A 47 -10.15 -6.51 14.97
N LEU A 48 -9.99 -5.58 14.02
CA LEU A 48 -10.11 -5.84 12.59
C LEU A 48 -8.87 -6.54 12.01
N ILE A 49 -7.67 -6.24 12.52
CA ILE A 49 -6.40 -6.77 12.00
C ILE A 49 -6.37 -8.30 12.02
N GLY A 50 -7.00 -8.92 13.02
CA GLY A 50 -7.13 -10.38 13.18
C GLY A 50 -8.13 -11.04 12.23
N GLN A 51 -8.97 -10.27 11.53
CA GLN A 51 -10.00 -10.81 10.64
C GLN A 51 -9.44 -11.04 9.24
N GLU A 52 -8.95 -12.25 8.97
CA GLU A 52 -8.31 -12.61 7.70
C GLU A 52 -9.13 -12.22 6.46
N ALA A 53 -10.46 -12.38 6.52
CA ALA A 53 -11.36 -12.07 5.40
C ALA A 53 -11.30 -10.61 4.94
N LEU A 54 -10.92 -9.67 5.82
CA LEU A 54 -10.76 -8.26 5.47
C LEU A 54 -9.49 -8.01 4.64
N TRP A 55 -8.50 -8.89 4.70
CA TRP A 55 -7.22 -8.64 4.06
C TRP A 55 -7.25 -8.83 2.54
N GLU A 56 -8.13 -9.68 2.02
CA GLU A 56 -8.29 -9.84 0.56
C GLU A 56 -8.72 -8.54 -0.14
N ASN A 57 -9.48 -7.70 0.55
CA ASN A 57 -10.05 -6.47 0.01
C ASN A 57 -9.68 -5.25 0.88
N PHE A 58 -8.51 -5.27 1.51
CA PHE A 58 -8.08 -4.27 2.51
C PHE A 58 -8.17 -2.82 2.02
N ARG A 59 -7.99 -2.57 0.71
CA ARG A 59 -8.06 -1.22 0.11
C ARG A 59 -9.48 -0.70 -0.06
N SER A 60 -10.46 -1.53 0.25
CA SER A 60 -11.90 -1.28 0.11
C SER A 60 -12.68 -1.46 1.41
N ASN A 61 -11.98 -1.50 2.56
CA ASN A 61 -12.60 -1.65 3.86
C ASN A 61 -11.85 -0.84 4.94
N PRO A 62 -12.35 -0.82 6.19
CA PRO A 62 -11.81 0.06 7.22
C PRO A 62 -10.37 -0.18 7.64
N ILE A 63 -9.76 -1.36 7.37
CA ILE A 63 -8.42 -1.67 7.89
C ILE A 63 -7.34 -0.76 7.27
N SER A 64 -7.54 -0.23 6.06
CA SER A 64 -6.61 0.73 5.44
C SER A 64 -7.11 2.17 5.42
N SER A 65 -8.07 2.49 6.29
CA SER A 65 -8.59 3.85 6.45
C SER A 65 -7.44 4.80 6.71
N GLY A 66 -7.21 5.69 5.75
CA GLY A 66 -6.14 6.68 5.83
C GLY A 66 -4.77 6.33 5.36
N MET A 67 -4.56 5.07 5.00
CA MET A 67 -3.28 4.60 4.49
C MET A 67 -3.32 4.52 2.97
N GLY A 68 -4.16 5.34 2.33
CA GLY A 68 -4.43 5.36 0.89
C GLY A 68 -5.85 4.95 0.48
N GLY A 69 -6.68 4.49 1.42
CA GLY A 69 -8.11 4.20 1.20
C GLY A 69 -9.03 5.35 1.65
N PRO A 70 -10.22 5.51 1.03
CA PRO A 70 -11.19 6.55 1.39
C PRO A 70 -11.98 6.24 2.68
N TYR A 71 -11.58 5.26 3.50
CA TYR A 71 -12.44 4.79 4.60
C TYR A 71 -12.32 5.61 5.90
N PHE A 72 -11.65 6.76 5.84
CA PHE A 72 -11.74 7.75 6.92
C PHE A 72 -13.05 8.52 6.96
N TRP A 73 -13.88 8.34 5.95
CA TRP A 73 -15.01 9.20 5.71
C TRP A 73 -16.30 8.41 5.91
N ASP A 74 -17.34 9.09 6.41
CA ASP A 74 -18.65 8.49 6.63
C ASP A 74 -19.24 7.89 5.33
N ASP A 75 -20.29 7.07 5.48
CA ASP A 75 -20.96 6.42 4.35
C ASP A 75 -21.44 7.43 3.29
N GLU A 76 -21.82 8.64 3.69
CA GLU A 76 -22.23 9.71 2.79
C GLU A 76 -21.06 10.15 1.90
N TYR A 77 -19.90 10.41 2.49
CA TYR A 77 -18.70 10.77 1.74
C TYR A 77 -18.18 9.61 0.89
N LEU A 78 -18.19 8.37 1.40
CA LEU A 78 -17.83 7.19 0.61
C LEU A 78 -18.71 7.05 -0.63
N ASN A 79 -20.02 7.25 -0.50
CA ASN A 79 -20.95 7.25 -1.62
C ASN A 79 -20.67 8.42 -2.59
N SER A 80 -20.34 9.59 -2.06
CA SER A 80 -19.95 10.74 -2.88
C SER A 80 -18.70 10.45 -3.72
N ILE A 81 -17.66 9.85 -3.11
CA ILE A 81 -16.43 9.47 -3.81
C ILE A 81 -16.71 8.40 -4.86
N ARG A 82 -17.52 7.38 -4.53
CA ARG A 82 -17.88 6.33 -5.51
C ARG A 82 -18.57 6.93 -6.72
N SER A 83 -19.51 7.85 -6.51
CA SER A 83 -20.19 8.54 -7.61
C SER A 83 -19.24 9.33 -8.50
N ILE A 84 -18.20 9.94 -7.91
CA ILE A 84 -17.14 10.63 -8.65
C ILE A 84 -16.27 9.63 -9.40
N TRP A 85 -15.91 8.51 -8.77
CA TRP A 85 -15.07 7.48 -9.37
C TRP A 85 -15.72 6.76 -10.54
N GLU A 86 -17.05 6.66 -10.54
CA GLU A 86 -17.83 6.05 -11.62
C GLU A 86 -18.18 7.07 -12.73
N SER A 87 -17.85 8.35 -12.54
CA SER A 87 -18.17 9.41 -13.49
C SER A 87 -17.31 9.33 -14.76
N PRO A 88 -17.89 9.50 -15.96
CA PRO A 88 -17.13 9.56 -17.22
C PRO A 88 -16.04 10.62 -17.21
N GLU A 89 -16.28 11.76 -16.56
CA GLU A 89 -15.32 12.85 -16.46
C GLU A 89 -14.11 12.44 -15.61
N PHE A 90 -14.30 11.67 -14.55
CA PHE A 90 -13.20 11.16 -13.74
C PHE A 90 -12.41 10.09 -14.49
N HIS A 91 -13.08 9.14 -15.16
CA HIS A 91 -12.40 8.17 -16.01
C HIS A 91 -11.55 8.86 -17.09
N LYS A 92 -12.10 9.90 -17.73
CA LYS A 92 -11.35 10.70 -18.69
C LYS A 92 -10.14 11.39 -18.06
N ARG A 93 -10.25 11.93 -16.85
CA ARG A 93 -9.10 12.51 -16.13
C ARG A 93 -8.00 11.47 -15.86
N VAL A 94 -8.37 10.24 -15.49
CA VAL A 94 -7.41 9.15 -15.27
C VAL A 94 -6.72 8.75 -16.57
N GLU A 95 -7.47 8.62 -17.67
CA GLU A 95 -6.92 8.34 -18.99
C GLU A 95 -5.99 9.46 -19.50
N ASP A 96 -6.41 10.72 -19.39
CA ASP A 96 -5.60 11.87 -19.77
C ASP A 96 -4.30 11.91 -18.91
N SER A 97 -4.38 11.62 -17.62
CA SER A 97 -3.22 11.53 -16.72
C SER A 97 -2.27 10.40 -17.11
N PHE A 98 -2.81 9.22 -17.44
CA PHE A 98 -2.03 8.08 -17.91
C PHE A 98 -1.28 8.40 -19.21
N ASN A 99 -1.96 9.03 -20.17
CA ASN A 99 -1.37 9.44 -21.46
C ASN A 99 -0.28 10.50 -21.29
N ASN A 100 -0.52 11.49 -20.44
CA ASN A 100 0.45 12.53 -20.11
C ASN A 100 1.70 11.92 -19.46
N LEU A 101 1.51 10.97 -18.54
CA LEU A 101 2.62 10.31 -17.87
C LEU A 101 3.41 9.43 -18.84
N CYS A 102 2.74 8.66 -19.71
CA CYS A 102 3.40 7.88 -20.77
C CYS A 102 4.22 8.77 -21.70
N SER A 103 3.70 9.96 -22.04
CA SER A 103 4.40 10.93 -22.87
C SER A 103 5.63 11.53 -22.17
N LEU A 104 5.59 11.66 -20.85
CA LEU A 104 6.67 12.22 -20.04
C LEU A 104 7.82 11.22 -19.79
N CYS A 105 7.49 10.00 -19.37
CA CYS A 105 8.49 9.03 -18.89
C CYS A 105 8.65 7.78 -19.76
N GLY A 106 7.89 7.67 -20.85
CA GLY A 106 7.86 6.51 -21.72
C GLY A 106 6.82 5.48 -21.28
N GLN A 107 6.11 4.91 -22.25
CA GLN A 107 5.00 3.98 -21.99
C GLN A 107 5.45 2.75 -21.19
N ASP A 108 6.60 2.16 -21.53
CA ASP A 108 7.13 0.98 -20.84
C ASP A 108 7.40 1.27 -19.36
N PHE A 109 7.90 2.48 -19.04
CA PHE A 109 8.15 2.88 -17.67
C PHE A 109 6.85 2.94 -16.85
N VAL A 110 5.80 3.54 -17.41
CA VAL A 110 4.48 3.61 -16.74
C VAL A 110 3.90 2.22 -16.58
N VAL A 111 3.82 1.44 -17.66
CA VAL A 111 3.16 0.13 -17.67
C VAL A 111 3.80 -0.84 -16.69
N ASN A 112 5.13 -0.82 -16.55
CA ASN A 112 5.85 -1.70 -15.61
C ASN A 112 5.60 -1.34 -14.13
N LEU A 113 5.15 -0.12 -13.85
CA LEU A 113 4.93 0.39 -12.50
C LEU A 113 3.45 0.51 -12.12
N VAL A 114 2.51 0.22 -13.01
CA VAL A 114 1.07 0.20 -12.69
C VAL A 114 0.79 -0.73 -11.51
N GLU A 115 -0.12 -0.26 -10.65
CA GLU A 115 -0.49 -0.93 -9.42
C GLU A 115 -1.15 -2.30 -9.69
N PRO A 116 -0.71 -3.38 -9.03
CA PRO A 116 -1.38 -4.67 -9.09
C PRO A 116 -2.70 -4.69 -8.27
N GLU A 117 -3.52 -5.72 -8.47
CA GLU A 117 -4.85 -5.84 -7.84
C GLU A 117 -4.83 -6.32 -6.37
N VAL A 118 -3.70 -6.18 -5.68
CA VAL A 118 -3.56 -6.61 -4.27
C VAL A 118 -4.42 -5.72 -3.37
N GLY A 119 -5.28 -6.36 -2.58
CA GLY A 119 -6.25 -5.68 -1.71
C GLY A 119 -7.47 -5.10 -2.43
N ARG A 120 -7.70 -5.46 -3.71
CA ARG A 120 -8.83 -5.04 -4.55
C ARG A 120 -9.05 -3.52 -4.58
N PRO A 121 -8.10 -2.73 -5.10
CA PRO A 121 -8.28 -1.29 -5.24
C PRO A 121 -9.43 -0.92 -6.16
N ALA A 122 -10.07 0.23 -5.88
CA ALA A 122 -10.94 0.88 -6.86
C ALA A 122 -10.13 1.38 -8.06
N SER A 123 -10.69 1.22 -9.27
CA SER A 123 -9.94 1.36 -10.52
C SER A 123 -10.85 1.54 -11.73
N CYS A 124 -10.31 2.07 -12.83
CA CYS A 124 -10.93 2.01 -14.17
C CYS A 124 -10.06 1.24 -15.17
N ASN A 125 -10.66 0.91 -16.32
CA ASN A 125 -9.92 0.41 -17.47
C ASN A 125 -9.47 1.58 -18.36
N VAL A 126 -8.16 1.68 -18.59
CA VAL A 126 -7.54 2.60 -19.54
C VAL A 126 -6.74 1.77 -20.54
N GLN A 127 -7.13 1.81 -21.82
CA GLN A 127 -6.42 1.09 -22.90
C GLN A 127 -6.17 -0.41 -22.59
N GLY A 128 -7.18 -1.08 -22.04
CA GLY A 128 -7.11 -2.50 -21.67
C GLY A 128 -6.32 -2.79 -20.39
N ARG A 129 -5.94 -1.78 -19.62
CA ARG A 129 -5.22 -1.92 -18.33
C ARG A 129 -6.06 -1.40 -17.19
N LYS A 130 -6.03 -2.09 -16.06
CA LYS A 130 -6.69 -1.66 -14.83
C LYS A 130 -5.78 -0.67 -14.10
N ILE A 131 -6.22 0.58 -13.98
CA ILE A 131 -5.50 1.66 -13.30
C ILE A 131 -6.21 1.97 -12.00
N ALA A 132 -5.51 1.83 -10.86
CA ALA A 132 -6.08 2.16 -9.56
C ALA A 132 -6.25 3.68 -9.43
N TYR A 133 -7.43 4.13 -8.95
CA TYR A 133 -7.78 5.56 -8.96
C TYR A 133 -6.87 6.43 -8.11
N LEU A 134 -6.41 5.92 -6.97
CA LEU A 134 -5.48 6.60 -6.08
C LEU A 134 -4.57 5.60 -5.35
N PRO A 135 -3.31 5.94 -5.07
CA PRO A 135 -2.48 7.03 -5.61
C PRO A 135 -1.59 6.60 -6.80
N ASP A 136 -2.02 5.63 -7.61
CA ASP A 136 -1.15 4.90 -8.55
C ASP A 136 -0.31 5.78 -9.49
N LEU A 137 -0.96 6.53 -10.39
CA LEU A 137 -0.26 7.36 -11.38
C LEU A 137 0.62 8.43 -10.73
N THR A 138 0.19 9.00 -9.60
CA THR A 138 0.98 9.97 -8.83
C THR A 138 2.24 9.33 -8.27
N GLN A 139 2.16 8.10 -7.76
CA GLN A 139 3.36 7.39 -7.28
C GLN A 139 4.32 7.06 -8.43
N ILE A 140 3.82 6.68 -9.61
CA ILE A 140 4.69 6.47 -10.80
C ILE A 140 5.41 7.77 -11.17
N TYR A 141 4.70 8.91 -11.16
CA TYR A 141 5.31 10.22 -11.36
C TYR A 141 6.39 10.54 -10.32
N ASN A 142 6.16 10.20 -9.05
CA ASN A 142 7.16 10.39 -7.98
C ASN A 142 8.42 9.54 -8.23
N VAL A 143 8.27 8.27 -8.63
CA VAL A 143 9.41 7.41 -8.99
C VAL A 143 10.21 8.03 -10.13
N TYR A 144 9.53 8.48 -11.19
CA TYR A 144 10.19 9.13 -12.33
C TYR A 144 10.96 10.40 -11.90
N SER A 145 10.35 11.22 -11.05
CA SER A 145 10.95 12.47 -10.55
C SER A 145 12.19 12.22 -9.68
N LEU A 146 12.22 11.10 -8.94
CA LEU A 146 13.36 10.71 -8.12
C LEU A 146 14.50 10.08 -8.92
N LYS A 147 14.21 9.52 -10.10
CA LYS A 147 15.15 8.75 -10.91
C LYS A 147 16.49 9.46 -11.17
N PRO A 148 16.55 10.75 -11.58
CA PRO A 148 17.83 11.41 -11.83
C PRO A 148 18.73 11.50 -10.58
N TYR A 149 18.13 11.66 -9.40
CA TYR A 149 18.86 11.73 -8.13
C TYR A 149 19.39 10.36 -7.72
N ILE A 150 18.57 9.32 -7.87
CA ILE A 150 18.96 7.94 -7.57
C ILE A 150 20.09 7.50 -8.51
N ASP A 151 19.96 7.74 -9.82
CA ASP A 151 21.00 7.43 -10.81
C ASP A 151 22.34 8.12 -10.49
N ALA A 152 22.30 9.39 -10.05
CA ALA A 152 23.47 10.14 -9.64
C ALA A 152 24.14 9.60 -8.36
N ILE A 153 23.40 8.91 -7.49
CA ILE A 153 23.96 8.23 -6.32
C ILE A 153 24.54 6.87 -6.72
N THR A 154 23.82 6.08 -7.52
CA THR A 154 24.25 4.75 -7.96
C THR A 154 25.57 4.77 -8.73
N THR A 155 25.78 5.79 -9.57
CA THR A 155 27.05 5.99 -10.31
C THR A 155 28.28 6.13 -9.41
N ARG A 156 28.12 6.41 -8.11
CA ARG A 156 29.20 6.48 -7.12
C ARG A 156 29.64 5.11 -6.58
N LYS A 157 29.14 4.00 -7.15
CA LYS A 157 29.41 2.60 -6.73
C LYS A 157 29.11 2.34 -5.25
N LYS A 158 28.14 3.05 -4.68
CA LYS A 158 27.64 2.80 -3.33
C LYS A 158 26.25 2.19 -3.43
N PRO A 159 25.88 1.23 -2.55
CA PRO A 159 24.50 0.78 -2.48
C PRO A 159 23.60 1.96 -2.14
N VAL A 160 22.51 2.13 -2.90
CA VAL A 160 21.50 3.13 -2.58
C VAL A 160 20.64 2.56 -1.46
N VAL A 161 20.48 3.32 -0.38
CA VAL A 161 19.55 3.00 0.71
C VAL A 161 18.48 4.09 0.73
N MET A 162 17.24 3.71 0.53
CA MET A 162 16.07 4.58 0.59
C MET A 162 15.29 4.32 1.86
N ALA A 163 15.04 5.37 2.63
CA ALA A 163 14.22 5.34 3.82
C ALA A 163 12.93 6.14 3.55
N GLU A 164 11.78 5.50 3.74
CA GLU A 164 10.46 6.14 3.60
C GLU A 164 9.76 6.13 4.96
N ILE A 165 9.26 7.29 5.38
CA ILE A 165 8.56 7.49 6.65
C ILE A 165 7.09 7.72 6.33
N GLY A 166 6.19 6.90 6.87
CA GLY A 166 4.75 7.01 6.64
C GLY A 166 4.35 6.59 5.22
N GLY A 167 4.84 5.45 4.74
CA GLY A 167 4.64 4.97 3.36
C GLY A 167 3.22 4.48 3.01
N GLY A 168 2.28 4.63 3.94
CA GLY A 168 0.90 4.17 3.78
C GLY A 168 0.88 2.66 3.59
N TYR A 169 0.18 2.14 2.58
CA TYR A 169 0.13 0.69 2.30
C TYR A 169 1.40 0.12 1.62
N GLY A 170 2.40 0.93 1.27
CA GLY A 170 3.64 0.47 0.61
C GLY A 170 3.63 0.51 -0.91
N GLY A 171 2.63 1.13 -1.55
CA GLY A 171 2.56 1.22 -3.02
C GLY A 171 3.74 1.95 -3.68
N LEU A 172 4.25 3.01 -3.04
CA LEU A 172 5.44 3.73 -3.55
C LEU A 172 6.69 2.85 -3.41
N ALA A 173 6.86 2.19 -2.26
CA ALA A 173 7.95 1.26 -2.02
C ALA A 173 8.02 0.15 -3.08
N ASN A 174 6.90 -0.50 -3.42
CA ASN A 174 6.86 -1.52 -4.47
C ASN A 174 7.33 -0.97 -5.83
N LYS A 175 6.83 0.21 -6.23
CA LYS A 175 7.23 0.83 -7.51
C LYS A 175 8.71 1.21 -7.52
N LEU A 176 9.21 1.74 -6.41
CA LEU A 176 10.61 2.08 -6.24
C LEU A 176 11.50 0.82 -6.31
N CYS A 177 11.14 -0.26 -5.62
CA CYS A 177 11.86 -1.55 -5.68
C CYS A 177 11.90 -2.13 -7.10
N LYS A 178 10.81 -2.02 -7.87
CA LYS A 178 10.78 -2.42 -9.29
C LYS A 178 11.70 -1.55 -10.16
N ALA A 179 11.73 -0.24 -9.93
CA ALA A 179 12.53 0.69 -10.70
C ALA A 179 14.03 0.64 -10.37
N PHE A 180 14.37 0.27 -9.13
CA PHE A 180 15.75 0.23 -8.61
C PHE A 180 16.01 -1.07 -7.83
N PRO A 181 16.12 -2.23 -8.52
CA PRO A 181 16.21 -3.54 -7.86
C PRO A 181 17.49 -3.74 -7.03
N ASP A 182 18.55 -2.97 -7.32
CA ASP A 182 19.81 -3.03 -6.56
C ASP A 182 19.80 -2.15 -5.29
N ALA A 183 18.74 -1.37 -5.07
CA ALA A 183 18.63 -0.51 -3.92
C ALA A 183 18.02 -1.24 -2.72
N ARG A 184 18.38 -0.80 -1.50
CA ARG A 184 17.77 -1.26 -0.26
C ARG A 184 16.69 -0.29 0.18
N TYR A 185 15.55 -0.81 0.61
CA TYR A 185 14.42 -0.03 1.08
C TYR A 185 14.16 -0.31 2.56
N ILE A 186 13.98 0.77 3.31
CA ILE A 186 13.65 0.73 4.74
C ILE A 186 12.38 1.53 4.91
N LEU A 187 11.38 0.90 5.52
CA LEU A 187 10.09 1.52 5.81
C LEU A 187 9.97 1.78 7.30
N PHE A 188 9.61 3.02 7.63
CA PHE A 188 9.30 3.44 8.98
C PHE A 188 7.84 3.87 9.03
N ASP A 189 7.04 3.20 9.84
CA ASP A 189 5.63 3.53 10.03
C ASP A 189 5.18 3.14 11.44
N LEU A 190 3.96 3.54 11.79
CA LEU A 190 3.27 3.02 12.96
C LEU A 190 3.03 1.51 12.80
N PRO A 191 2.85 0.74 13.89
CA PRO A 191 2.59 -0.69 13.82
C PRO A 191 1.49 -1.08 12.83
N GLU A 192 0.41 -0.30 12.75
CA GLU A 192 -0.69 -0.52 11.80
C GLU A 192 -0.26 -0.34 10.34
N GLY A 193 0.52 0.70 10.07
CA GLY A 193 1.06 0.97 8.73
C GLY A 193 2.01 -0.12 8.31
N ALA A 194 2.90 -0.52 9.21
CA ALA A 194 3.84 -1.61 8.99
C ALA A 194 3.13 -2.94 8.72
N ALA A 195 2.03 -3.22 9.43
CA ALA A 195 1.21 -4.42 9.21
C ALA A 195 0.62 -4.46 7.78
N ILE A 196 0.04 -3.35 7.33
CA ILE A 196 -0.52 -3.26 5.97
C ILE A 196 0.57 -3.33 4.91
N GLN A 197 1.69 -2.62 5.12
CA GLN A 197 2.86 -2.68 4.24
C GLN A 197 3.38 -4.10 4.11
N TYR A 198 3.52 -4.83 5.22
CA TYR A 198 3.96 -6.22 5.20
C TYR A 198 3.01 -7.09 4.40
N TYR A 199 1.70 -7.00 4.64
CA TYR A 199 0.72 -7.80 3.91
C TYR A 199 0.75 -7.50 2.40
N TYR A 200 0.84 -6.23 2.02
CA TYR A 200 0.91 -5.82 0.63
C TYR A 200 2.22 -6.27 -0.05
N LEU A 201 3.38 -5.94 0.53
CA LEU A 201 4.70 -6.19 -0.07
C LEU A 201 5.08 -7.67 -0.11
N SER A 202 4.65 -8.48 0.86
CA SER A 202 4.81 -9.94 0.84
C SER A 202 3.99 -10.64 -0.26
N SER A 203 3.26 -9.88 -1.10
CA SER A 203 2.69 -10.35 -2.36
C SER A 203 3.68 -10.39 -3.51
N PHE A 204 4.81 -9.69 -3.40
CA PHE A 204 5.78 -9.55 -4.48
C PHE A 204 7.17 -10.04 -4.07
N TYR A 205 7.44 -10.09 -2.78
CA TYR A 205 8.77 -10.24 -2.23
C TYR A 205 8.79 -11.21 -1.04
N GLU A 206 9.93 -11.87 -0.83
CA GLU A 206 10.11 -12.73 0.33
C GLU A 206 10.47 -11.89 1.56
N LYS A 207 10.30 -12.48 2.76
CA LYS A 207 10.52 -11.77 4.03
C LYS A 207 11.93 -11.17 4.14
N ASP A 208 12.92 -11.80 3.54
CA ASP A 208 14.32 -11.36 3.60
C ASP A 208 14.63 -10.19 2.65
N ASP A 209 13.71 -9.85 1.74
CA ASP A 209 13.88 -8.76 0.77
C ASP A 209 13.51 -7.38 1.36
N PHE A 210 12.72 -7.33 2.45
CA PHE A 210 12.21 -6.09 3.05
C PHE A 210 12.47 -6.04 4.55
N PHE A 211 13.23 -5.04 4.99
CA PHE A 211 13.41 -4.74 6.41
C PHE A 211 12.38 -3.70 6.85
N SER A 212 11.25 -4.17 7.40
CA SER A 212 10.47 -3.34 8.32
C SER A 212 11.21 -3.36 9.66
N LEU A 213 11.87 -2.26 10.02
CA LEU A 213 12.46 -2.14 11.36
C LEU A 213 11.32 -1.87 12.35
N GLN A 214 11.15 -2.79 13.31
CA GLN A 214 10.35 -2.59 14.52
C GLN A 214 11.08 -1.68 15.51
#